data_AF-A0A2N1PEK5-F1
#
_entry.id   AF-A0A2N1PEK5-F1
#
_cell.length_a   1.000
_cell.length_b   1.000
_cell.length_c   1.000
_cell.angle_alpha   90.00
_cell.angle_beta   90.00
_cell.angle_gamma   90.00
#
_symmetry.space_group_name_H-M   'P 1'
#
loop_
_entity.id
_entity.type
_entity.pdbx_description
1 polymer ?
#
loop_
_entity_poly.entity_id
_entity_poly.type
_entity_poly.pdbx_seq_one_letter_code
_entity_poly.pdbx_strand_id
1 'polypeptide(L)'
;SDQNPYACEFVYIKDDIEHVIDSKPCNRPGNVLTDKINNKVYYILSEPTGPASDGGADFTNIATTKMYEYSYSPSNDQLTLIETHAVTPSESDGKIRQGVNMDESGNIVIAYGTYSGYMNVYTFDISNRIWNHQSFLSNDTNDSLMYASVAMIDLDHIYVLAEQDTSNGNGTFYQYVKFFAIEDGNITSTIIADYRDHPLAEKHDSLVINGDIEIFNGQVHMMAIATKFFEVTYYIYSDNAFTKQDTSYLNKDTKNAKFFIQDNELNISTMSLKYGFLFPTFNIYNTILKTKTYTITSVIFNNYFYIDATDDALHLLIYSKNKGSLYYINTK
;
A
#
# COMPACT_ATOMS: atom_id res chain seq x y z
N SER A 1 -3.20 2.04 27.53
CA SER A 1 -2.16 1.78 28.55
C SER A 1 -1.04 2.79 28.33
N ASP A 2 -0.39 3.24 29.40
CA ASP A 2 0.40 4.49 29.46
C ASP A 2 1.72 4.51 28.68
N GLN A 3 1.94 3.59 27.72
CA GLN A 3 3.22 3.46 27.03
C GLN A 3 3.07 3.03 25.55
N ASN A 4 2.07 3.56 24.83
CA ASN A 4 2.14 3.67 23.37
C ASN A 4 1.53 5.03 22.97
N PRO A 5 2.31 5.99 22.44
CA PRO A 5 1.77 7.30 22.08
C PRO A 5 0.94 7.29 20.78
N TYR A 6 0.92 6.17 20.05
CA TYR A 6 0.31 6.07 18.74
C TYR A 6 -0.89 5.12 18.75
N ALA A 7 -2.05 5.67 18.38
CA ALA A 7 -3.27 4.93 18.14
C ALA A 7 -3.82 5.29 16.76
N CYS A 8 -4.42 4.30 16.11
CA CYS A 8 -5.12 4.45 14.86
C CYS A 8 -6.61 4.58 15.21
N GLU A 9 -7.16 5.78 14.99
CA GLU A 9 -8.60 6.03 15.10
C GLU A 9 -9.29 5.50 13.85
N PHE A 10 -10.33 4.68 14.05
CA PHE A 10 -11.18 4.22 12.97
C PHE A 10 -12.32 5.19 12.84
N VAL A 11 -12.41 5.84 11.68
CA VAL A 11 -13.39 6.88 11.42
C VAL A 11 -14.20 6.52 10.18
N TYR A 12 -15.49 6.83 10.21
CA TYR A 12 -16.28 7.02 8.99
C TYR A 12 -16.71 8.48 8.89
N ILE A 13 -16.95 8.93 7.66
CA ILE A 13 -17.39 10.30 7.40
C ILE A 13 -18.77 10.25 6.77
N LYS A 14 -19.72 10.98 7.34
CA LYS A 14 -21.08 11.12 6.83
C LYS A 14 -21.54 12.55 6.99
N ASP A 15 -22.16 13.11 5.96
CA ASP A 15 -22.69 14.49 5.97
C ASP A 15 -21.63 15.53 6.46
N ASP A 16 -20.38 15.37 6.01
CA ASP A 16 -19.21 16.15 6.43
C ASP A 16 -18.79 16.04 7.91
N ILE A 17 -19.40 15.11 8.66
CA ILE A 17 -19.12 14.85 10.08
C ILE A 17 -18.29 13.58 10.23
N GLU A 18 -17.21 13.69 11.00
CA GLU A 18 -16.37 12.57 11.40
C GLU A 18 -16.99 11.84 12.59
N HIS A 19 -17.11 10.52 12.45
CA HIS A 19 -17.61 9.64 13.49
C HIS A 19 -16.54 8.63 13.85
N VAL A 20 -16.00 8.75 15.07
CA VAL A 20 -15.03 7.79 15.61
C VAL A 20 -15.77 6.53 16.04
N ILE A 21 -15.37 5.39 15.47
CA ILE A 21 -15.97 4.07 15.71
C ILE A 21 -15.22 3.34 16.83
N ASP A 22 -13.89 3.36 16.75
CA ASP A 22 -12.98 2.67 17.65
C ASP A 22 -11.58 3.30 17.55
N SER A 23 -10.67 2.90 18.43
CA SER A 23 -9.26 3.27 18.39
C SER A 23 -8.41 2.09 18.85
N LYS A 24 -7.38 1.75 18.06
CA LYS A 24 -6.48 0.63 18.36
C LYS A 24 -5.03 1.09 18.42
N PRO A 25 -4.19 0.51 19.31
CA PRO A 25 -2.76 0.77 19.33
C PRO A 25 -2.14 0.42 17.97
N CYS A 26 -1.35 1.32 17.39
CA CYS A 26 -0.64 1.03 16.15
C CYS A 26 0.72 1.71 16.16
N ASN A 27 1.75 1.06 15.61
CA ASN A 27 3.08 1.68 15.47
C ASN A 27 3.31 2.30 14.08
N ARG A 28 2.39 2.05 13.14
CA ARG A 28 2.39 2.50 11.75
C ARG A 28 0.96 2.78 11.29
N PRO A 29 0.77 3.59 10.23
CA PRO A 29 -0.53 3.74 9.60
C PRO A 29 -1.13 2.38 9.24
N GLY A 30 -2.42 2.22 9.51
CA GLY A 30 -3.18 1.04 9.15
C GLY A 30 -3.52 0.98 7.67
N ASN A 31 -3.88 -0.20 7.20
CA ASN A 31 -4.55 -0.39 5.93
C ASN A 31 -6.04 -0.61 6.16
N VAL A 32 -6.87 -0.19 5.21
CA VAL A 32 -8.32 -0.38 5.24
C VAL A 32 -8.74 -1.05 3.95
N LEU A 33 -9.49 -2.15 4.06
CA LEU A 33 -10.13 -2.81 2.93
C LEU A 33 -11.65 -2.77 3.13
N THR A 34 -12.39 -2.57 2.05
CA THR A 34 -13.85 -2.49 2.07
C THR A 34 -14.43 -3.55 1.15
N ASP A 35 -15.28 -4.41 1.68
CA ASP A 35 -15.99 -5.43 0.93
C ASP A 35 -17.45 -4.99 0.81
N LYS A 36 -17.76 -4.40 -0.34
CA LYS A 36 -19.10 -3.88 -0.66
C LYS A 36 -20.13 -5.01 -0.80
N ILE A 37 -19.71 -6.20 -1.21
CA ILE A 37 -20.60 -7.35 -1.46
C ILE A 37 -21.12 -7.89 -0.13
N ASN A 38 -20.23 -8.06 0.85
CA ASN A 38 -20.57 -8.62 2.16
C ASN A 38 -20.84 -7.56 3.24
N ASN A 39 -20.84 -6.28 2.87
CA ASN A 39 -20.95 -5.11 3.77
C ASN A 39 -19.94 -5.20 4.93
N LYS A 40 -18.67 -5.47 4.62
CA LYS A 40 -17.60 -5.55 5.61
C LYS A 40 -16.57 -4.46 5.43
N VAL A 41 -15.93 -4.10 6.53
CA VAL A 41 -14.75 -3.24 6.56
C VAL A 41 -13.67 -3.93 7.39
N TYR A 42 -12.46 -4.00 6.85
CA TYR A 42 -11.33 -4.64 7.49
C TYR A 42 -10.27 -3.58 7.79
N TYR A 43 -9.95 -3.39 9.06
CA TYR A 43 -8.82 -2.57 9.49
C TYR A 43 -7.65 -3.47 9.81
N ILE A 44 -6.56 -3.34 9.04
CA ILE A 44 -5.36 -4.18 9.17
C ILE A 44 -4.22 -3.33 9.70
N LEU A 45 -3.80 -3.60 10.94
CA LEU A 45 -2.86 -2.79 11.70
C LEU A 45 -1.63 -3.58 12.11
N SER A 46 -0.50 -2.90 12.24
CA SER A 46 0.68 -3.39 12.95
C SER A 46 0.62 -2.89 14.40
N GLU A 47 0.31 -3.78 15.33
CA GLU A 47 0.20 -3.48 16.75
C GLU A 47 1.49 -3.84 17.49
N PRO A 48 2.04 -2.94 18.34
CA PRO A 48 3.23 -3.27 19.11
C PRO A 48 2.95 -4.38 20.13
N THR A 49 3.91 -5.30 20.28
CA THR A 49 3.82 -6.42 21.23
C THR A 49 5.08 -6.52 22.10
N GLY A 50 4.92 -6.86 23.37
CA GLY A 50 6.03 -7.01 24.33
C GLY A 50 5.97 -6.01 25.51
N PRO A 51 6.67 -6.29 26.62
CA PRO A 51 6.78 -5.35 27.72
C PRO A 51 7.60 -4.13 27.30
N ALA A 52 7.24 -2.96 27.82
CA ALA A 52 8.06 -1.77 27.76
C ALA A 52 9.26 -1.93 28.70
N SER A 53 10.22 -2.78 28.33
CA SER A 53 11.31 -3.14 29.24
C SER A 53 12.32 -2.00 29.46
N ASP A 54 12.25 -0.95 28.65
CA ASP A 54 13.29 0.07 28.60
C ASP A 54 12.61 1.44 28.64
N GLY A 55 12.69 2.13 29.79
CA GLY A 55 11.97 3.38 30.10
C GLY A 55 12.05 4.48 29.04
N GLY A 56 11.15 4.42 28.05
CA GLY A 56 11.00 5.41 26.98
C GLY A 56 11.78 5.12 25.69
N ALA A 57 12.32 3.91 25.49
CA ALA A 57 12.95 3.53 24.22
C ALA A 57 11.91 2.91 23.26
N ASP A 58 11.91 3.44 22.04
CA ASP A 58 11.15 3.11 20.83
C ASP A 58 10.33 1.79 20.83
N PHE A 59 8.99 1.90 20.95
CA PHE A 59 7.98 0.82 20.91
C PHE A 59 7.87 0.10 19.55
N THR A 60 8.84 0.26 18.66
CA THR A 60 8.73 -0.07 17.24
C THR A 60 9.40 -1.39 16.85
N ASN A 61 10.04 -2.10 17.77
CA ASN A 61 10.89 -3.26 17.44
C ASN A 61 10.21 -4.63 17.46
N ILE A 62 8.97 -4.74 17.95
CA ILE A 62 8.19 -5.99 17.81
C ILE A 62 6.73 -5.62 17.58
N ALA A 63 6.15 -6.11 16.50
CA ALA A 63 4.75 -5.89 16.18
C ALA A 63 4.06 -7.16 15.68
N THR A 64 2.75 -7.18 15.85
CA THR A 64 1.84 -8.22 15.35
C THR A 64 0.86 -7.57 14.40
N THR A 65 0.68 -8.17 13.24
CA THR A 65 -0.38 -7.72 12.34
C THR A 65 -1.73 -8.23 12.85
N LYS A 66 -2.67 -7.32 13.05
CA LYS A 66 -4.06 -7.64 13.43
C LYS A 66 -5.02 -7.14 12.38
N MET A 67 -6.03 -7.94 12.08
CA MET A 67 -7.16 -7.57 11.24
C MET A 67 -8.42 -7.50 12.11
N TYR A 68 -9.06 -6.34 12.12
CA TYR A 68 -10.34 -6.10 12.76
C TYR A 68 -11.44 -6.12 11.71
N GLU A 69 -12.32 -7.10 11.78
CA GLU A 69 -13.44 -7.28 10.85
C GLU A 69 -14.69 -6.60 11.42
N TYR A 70 -15.24 -5.63 10.69
CA TYR A 70 -16.48 -4.94 11.03
C TYR A 70 -17.57 -5.26 10.02
N SER A 71 -18.81 -5.40 10.47
CA SER A 71 -19.99 -5.31 9.60
C SER A 71 -20.48 -3.88 9.55
N TYR A 72 -20.74 -3.38 8.35
CA TYR A 72 -21.47 -2.13 8.14
C TYR A 72 -22.97 -2.41 7.98
N SER A 73 -23.80 -1.64 8.67
CA SER A 73 -25.26 -1.68 8.55
C SER A 73 -25.76 -0.38 7.93
N PRO A 74 -26.19 -0.39 6.64
CA PRO A 74 -26.66 0.81 5.95
C PRO A 74 -27.93 1.42 6.55
N SER A 75 -28.75 0.62 7.26
CA SER A 75 -30.03 1.11 7.81
C SER A 75 -29.88 2.03 9.01
N ASN A 76 -28.73 1.98 9.70
CA ASN A 76 -28.47 2.78 10.90
C ASN A 76 -27.06 3.38 10.92
N ASP A 77 -26.30 3.24 9.83
CA ASP A 77 -24.94 3.74 9.67
C ASP A 77 -23.99 3.33 10.79
N GLN A 78 -24.06 2.06 11.19
CA GLN A 78 -23.23 1.51 12.26
C GLN A 78 -22.22 0.50 11.73
N LEU A 79 -20.98 0.64 12.21
CA LEU A 79 -19.95 -0.38 12.13
C LEU A 79 -19.93 -1.16 13.44
N THR A 80 -20.08 -2.48 13.36
CA THR A 80 -20.05 -3.39 14.51
C THR A 80 -18.87 -4.34 14.36
N LEU A 81 -17.98 -4.38 15.35
CA LEU A 81 -16.88 -5.33 15.37
C LEU A 81 -17.43 -6.76 15.44
N ILE A 82 -17.04 -7.60 14.48
CA ILE A 82 -17.43 -9.00 14.40
C ILE A 82 -16.37 -9.85 15.09
N GLU A 83 -15.13 -9.72 14.62
CA GLU A 83 -14.02 -10.58 15.02
C GLU A 83 -12.69 -9.84 14.90
N THR A 84 -11.73 -10.27 15.72
CA THR A 84 -10.33 -9.84 15.61
C THR A 84 -9.50 -11.05 15.23
N HIS A 85 -8.83 -10.95 14.10
CA HIS A 85 -7.88 -11.93 13.62
C HIS A 85 -6.47 -11.43 13.94
N ALA A 86 -5.62 -12.29 14.49
CA ALA A 86 -4.22 -11.99 14.73
C ALA A 86 -3.35 -12.86 13.82
N VAL A 87 -2.40 -12.23 13.15
CA VAL A 87 -1.43 -12.86 12.26
C VAL A 87 -0.04 -12.55 12.84
N THR A 88 0.67 -13.55 13.40
CA THR A 88 1.86 -13.35 14.28
C THR A 88 2.96 -14.42 14.08
N PRO A 89 4.27 -14.18 14.34
CA PRO A 89 5.00 -12.92 14.55
C PRO A 89 6.00 -12.55 13.44
N SER A 90 6.37 -11.26 13.41
CA SER A 90 7.58 -10.75 12.76
C SER A 90 8.81 -11.60 13.09
N GLU A 91 9.64 -11.88 12.08
CA GLU A 91 11.04 -12.17 12.36
C GLU A 91 11.71 -10.93 12.96
N SER A 92 11.86 -10.89 14.30
CA SER A 92 12.78 -10.09 15.14
C SER A 92 13.03 -8.59 14.92
N ASP A 93 12.57 -7.95 13.84
CA ASP A 93 13.00 -6.61 13.43
C ASP A 93 11.91 -5.53 13.53
N GLY A 94 10.66 -5.93 13.84
CA GLY A 94 9.57 -5.05 14.29
C GLY A 94 9.00 -4.07 13.30
N LYS A 95 9.66 -3.87 12.15
CA LYS A 95 9.29 -2.87 11.16
C LYS A 95 8.44 -3.51 10.07
N ILE A 96 7.27 -3.99 10.45
CA ILE A 96 6.28 -4.50 9.50
C ILE A 96 5.81 -3.34 8.60
N ARG A 97 6.17 -3.41 7.32
CA ARG A 97 5.72 -2.51 6.26
C ARG A 97 4.93 -3.34 5.25
N GLN A 98 3.65 -3.50 5.55
CA GLN A 98 2.78 -4.44 4.86
C GLN A 98 2.01 -3.79 3.70
N GLY A 99 1.93 -4.51 2.59
CA GLY A 99 0.92 -4.30 1.56
C GLY A 99 -0.25 -5.24 1.82
N VAL A 100 -1.46 -4.78 1.50
CA VAL A 100 -2.68 -5.58 1.63
C VAL A 100 -3.53 -5.44 0.37
N ASN A 101 -4.27 -6.49 0.04
CA ASN A 101 -5.22 -6.48 -1.07
C ASN A 101 -6.38 -7.43 -0.78
N MET A 102 -7.43 -7.39 -1.60
CA MET A 102 -8.60 -8.24 -1.51
C MET A 102 -9.08 -8.60 -2.91
N ASP A 103 -9.43 -9.88 -3.13
CA ASP A 103 -10.05 -10.29 -4.39
C ASP A 103 -11.58 -10.04 -4.41
N GLU A 104 -12.21 -10.29 -5.56
CA GLU A 104 -13.65 -10.12 -5.73
C GLU A 104 -14.50 -11.06 -4.85
N SER A 105 -13.90 -12.15 -4.35
CA SER A 105 -14.57 -13.10 -3.46
C SER A 105 -14.50 -12.66 -1.99
N GLY A 106 -13.70 -11.65 -1.66
CA GLY A 106 -13.47 -11.17 -0.30
C GLY A 106 -12.31 -11.87 0.42
N ASN A 107 -11.50 -12.68 -0.28
CA ASN A 107 -10.27 -13.20 0.28
C ASN A 107 -9.26 -12.06 0.43
N ILE A 108 -8.45 -12.10 1.49
CA ILE A 108 -7.52 -11.01 1.82
C ILE A 108 -6.10 -11.52 1.75
N VAL A 109 -5.20 -10.73 1.18
CA VAL A 109 -3.76 -10.97 1.23
C VAL A 109 -3.05 -9.88 2.03
N ILE A 110 -2.05 -10.29 2.80
CA ILE A 110 -1.11 -9.41 3.49
C ILE A 110 0.29 -9.89 3.12
N ALA A 111 1.12 -9.01 2.57
CA ALA A 111 2.53 -9.30 2.36
C ALA A 111 3.42 -8.27 3.03
N TYR A 112 4.55 -8.75 3.57
CA TYR A 112 5.63 -7.89 4.06
C TYR A 112 6.96 -8.61 3.91
N GLY A 113 8.02 -7.84 3.70
CA GLY A 113 9.37 -8.38 3.70
C GLY A 113 10.08 -8.18 5.05
N THR A 114 11.28 -8.76 5.16
CA THR A 114 12.11 -8.73 6.37
C THR A 114 13.53 -8.28 6.02
N TYR A 115 14.28 -7.81 7.02
CA TYR A 115 15.69 -7.53 6.80
C TYR A 115 16.59 -8.78 6.69
N SER A 116 16.04 -9.98 6.95
CA SER A 116 16.70 -11.26 6.65
C SER A 116 16.54 -11.66 5.17
N GLY A 117 15.83 -10.86 4.37
CA GLY A 117 15.61 -11.09 2.96
C GLY A 117 14.45 -12.05 2.66
N TYR A 118 13.58 -12.34 3.63
CA TYR A 118 12.37 -13.13 3.39
C TYR A 118 11.21 -12.23 2.98
N MET A 119 10.39 -12.74 2.07
CA MET A 119 9.04 -12.24 1.81
C MET A 119 8.04 -13.17 2.46
N ASN A 120 7.17 -12.62 3.29
CA ASN A 120 6.07 -13.34 3.92
C ASN A 120 4.76 -12.91 3.28
N VAL A 121 3.94 -13.90 2.92
CA VAL A 121 2.61 -13.72 2.34
C VAL A 121 1.61 -14.51 3.16
N TYR A 122 0.59 -13.83 3.65
CA TYR A 122 -0.51 -14.40 4.39
C TYR A 122 -1.79 -14.21 3.60
N THR A 123 -2.57 -15.26 3.45
CA THR A 123 -3.85 -15.23 2.74
C THR A 123 -4.95 -15.67 3.68
N PHE A 124 -6.03 -14.90 3.75
CA PHE A 124 -7.24 -15.25 4.47
C PHE A 124 -8.28 -15.73 3.47
N ASP A 125 -8.61 -17.02 3.55
CA ASP A 125 -9.71 -17.61 2.82
C ASP A 125 -11.01 -17.27 3.55
N ILE A 126 -11.85 -16.44 2.93
CA ILE A 126 -13.11 -15.99 3.55
C ILE A 126 -14.13 -17.12 3.69
N SER A 127 -14.11 -18.09 2.76
CA SER A 127 -15.06 -19.19 2.72
C SER A 127 -14.82 -20.19 3.84
N ASN A 128 -13.54 -20.47 4.12
CA ASN A 128 -13.12 -21.40 5.14
C ASN A 128 -12.73 -20.71 6.47
N ARG A 129 -12.60 -19.38 6.46
CA ARG A 129 -12.14 -18.53 7.58
C ARG A 129 -10.78 -18.97 8.15
N ILE A 130 -9.84 -19.29 7.27
CA ILE A 130 -8.51 -19.78 7.66
C ILE A 130 -7.42 -18.88 7.08
N TRP A 131 -6.38 -18.65 7.87
CA TRP A 131 -5.14 -18.03 7.40
C TRP A 131 -4.17 -19.09 6.91
N ASN A 132 -3.64 -18.91 5.71
CA ASN A 132 -2.48 -19.63 5.21
C ASN A 132 -1.26 -18.71 5.19
N HIS A 133 -0.06 -19.30 5.27
CA HIS A 133 1.21 -18.58 5.29
C HIS A 133 2.20 -19.24 4.34
N GLN A 134 2.83 -18.40 3.53
CA GLN A 134 3.96 -18.76 2.69
C GLN A 134 5.11 -17.78 2.98
N SER A 135 6.32 -18.32 3.10
CA SER A 135 7.55 -17.54 3.25
C SER A 135 8.58 -18.02 2.25
N PHE A 136 9.27 -17.09 1.60
CA PHE A 136 10.30 -17.40 0.62
C PHE A 136 11.41 -16.37 0.64
N LEU A 137 12.62 -16.81 0.30
CA LEU A 137 13.76 -15.92 0.15
C LEU A 137 13.57 -15.04 -1.09
N SER A 138 13.81 -13.75 -0.91
CA SER A 138 13.63 -12.75 -1.95
C SER A 138 14.66 -12.86 -3.07
N ASN A 139 15.80 -13.53 -2.87
CA ASN A 139 16.87 -13.78 -3.85
C ASN A 139 17.97 -14.72 -3.32
N ASP A 140 19.02 -14.93 -4.13
CA ASP A 140 20.27 -15.61 -3.77
C ASP A 140 21.23 -14.74 -2.94
N THR A 141 21.00 -13.42 -2.83
CA THR A 141 21.90 -12.44 -2.17
C THR A 141 21.47 -12.07 -0.75
N ASN A 142 20.35 -12.60 -0.25
CA ASN A 142 19.70 -12.25 1.01
C ASN A 142 19.48 -10.75 1.21
N ASP A 143 19.15 -10.02 0.13
CA ASP A 143 18.86 -8.60 0.27
C ASP A 143 17.51 -8.41 0.98
N SER A 144 17.52 -7.50 1.95
CA SER A 144 16.33 -6.99 2.62
C SER A 144 15.37 -6.35 1.62
N LEU A 145 14.19 -6.92 1.45
CA LEU A 145 13.10 -6.29 0.70
C LEU A 145 12.02 -5.83 1.68
N MET A 146 11.51 -4.63 1.48
CA MET A 146 10.54 -3.96 2.34
C MET A 146 9.52 -3.20 1.49
N TYR A 147 8.56 -2.54 2.14
CA TYR A 147 7.58 -1.67 1.46
C TYR A 147 6.80 -2.41 0.36
N ALA A 148 6.21 -3.55 0.75
CA ALA A 148 5.43 -4.36 -0.16
C ALA A 148 4.16 -3.60 -0.60
N SER A 149 3.91 -3.53 -1.90
CA SER A 149 2.56 -3.38 -2.47
C SER A 149 2.10 -4.74 -2.98
N VAL A 150 0.81 -5.03 -2.87
CA VAL A 150 0.25 -6.34 -3.23
C VAL A 150 -1.00 -6.16 -4.07
N ALA A 151 -1.16 -7.03 -5.07
CA ALA A 151 -2.39 -7.23 -5.82
C ALA A 151 -2.71 -8.72 -5.88
N MET A 152 -3.99 -9.09 -5.90
CA MET A 152 -4.41 -10.49 -6.01
C MET A 152 -5.61 -10.65 -6.93
N ILE A 153 -5.64 -11.74 -7.70
CA ILE A 153 -6.81 -12.16 -8.48
C ILE A 153 -7.63 -13.15 -7.65
N ASP A 154 -6.94 -14.09 -7.01
CA ASP A 154 -7.49 -15.12 -6.13
C ASP A 154 -6.38 -15.62 -5.19
N LEU A 155 -6.66 -16.69 -4.43
CA LEU A 155 -5.71 -17.29 -3.48
C LEU A 155 -4.48 -17.93 -4.13
N ASP A 156 -4.55 -18.28 -5.41
CA ASP A 156 -3.48 -18.94 -6.17
C ASP A 156 -2.71 -17.97 -7.09
N HIS A 157 -3.20 -16.74 -7.26
CA HIS A 157 -2.62 -15.70 -8.13
C HIS A 157 -2.40 -14.39 -7.36
N ILE A 158 -1.21 -14.26 -6.75
CA ILE A 158 -0.82 -13.14 -5.88
C ILE A 158 0.45 -12.49 -6.43
N TYR A 159 0.47 -11.16 -6.44
CA TYR A 159 1.59 -10.38 -6.96
C TYR A 159 2.10 -9.40 -5.93
N VAL A 160 3.41 -9.38 -5.72
CA VAL A 160 4.06 -8.52 -4.72
C VAL A 160 5.12 -7.67 -5.39
N LEU A 161 5.11 -6.38 -5.11
CA LEU A 161 6.15 -5.44 -5.50
C LEU A 161 6.84 -4.91 -4.26
N ALA A 162 8.16 -5.02 -4.16
CA ALA A 162 8.90 -4.63 -2.97
C ALA A 162 10.20 -3.90 -3.31
N GLU A 163 10.65 -3.05 -2.38
CA GLU A 163 11.86 -2.23 -2.51
C GLU A 163 12.99 -2.81 -1.69
N GLN A 164 14.23 -2.72 -2.20
CA GLN A 164 15.40 -3.03 -1.38
C GLN A 164 15.54 -2.03 -0.23
N ASP A 165 15.68 -2.50 1.02
CA ASP A 165 15.91 -1.66 2.19
C ASP A 165 16.91 -2.30 3.17
N THR A 166 18.18 -1.89 3.12
CA THR A 166 19.21 -2.36 4.06
C THR A 166 19.41 -1.43 5.26
N SER A 167 18.40 -0.64 5.64
CA SER A 167 18.51 0.36 6.73
C SER A 167 18.76 -0.21 8.13
N ASN A 168 18.74 -1.54 8.31
CA ASN A 168 19.21 -2.19 9.54
C ASN A 168 20.76 -2.30 9.61
N GLY A 169 21.48 -1.93 8.55
CA GLY A 169 22.95 -1.84 8.52
C GLY A 169 23.46 -0.47 8.05
N ASN A 170 24.78 -0.32 7.94
CA ASN A 170 25.44 0.87 7.35
C ASN A 170 25.45 0.77 5.81
N GLY A 171 24.28 0.65 5.19
CA GLY A 171 24.14 0.29 3.78
C GLY A 171 23.37 1.28 2.91
N THR A 172 23.42 1.05 1.61
CA THR A 172 22.63 1.72 0.57
C THR A 172 21.22 1.15 0.53
N PHE A 173 20.20 1.99 0.60
CA PHE A 173 18.80 1.57 0.51
C PHE A 173 18.14 2.01 -0.81
N TYR A 174 16.99 1.45 -1.13
CA TYR A 174 16.12 1.79 -2.27
C TYR A 174 16.88 1.94 -3.60
N GLN A 175 17.72 0.95 -3.97
CA GLN A 175 18.44 0.95 -5.26
C GLN A 175 17.71 0.15 -6.35
N TYR A 176 16.85 -0.77 -5.96
CA TYR A 176 16.03 -1.52 -6.90
C TYR A 176 14.65 -1.86 -6.34
N VAL A 177 13.72 -2.10 -7.27
CA VAL A 177 12.37 -2.60 -6.99
C VAL A 177 12.21 -3.96 -7.66
N LYS A 178 11.69 -4.92 -6.91
CA LYS A 178 11.55 -6.31 -7.33
C LYS A 178 10.10 -6.76 -7.27
N PHE A 179 9.67 -7.40 -8.35
CA PHE A 179 8.37 -8.01 -8.51
C PHE A 179 8.44 -9.51 -8.22
N PHE A 180 7.39 -10.04 -7.62
CA PHE A 180 7.14 -11.46 -7.38
C PHE A 180 5.75 -11.82 -7.90
N ALA A 181 5.67 -12.88 -8.68
CA ALA A 181 4.40 -13.54 -9.02
C ALA A 181 4.34 -14.89 -8.30
N ILE A 182 3.25 -15.11 -7.59
CA ILE A 182 2.90 -16.36 -6.93
C ILE A 182 1.70 -16.88 -7.71
N GLU A 183 1.94 -17.87 -8.57
CA GLU A 183 0.95 -18.39 -9.52
C GLU A 183 0.93 -19.92 -9.40
N ASP A 184 -0.21 -20.49 -9.00
CA ASP A 184 -0.40 -21.93 -8.79
C ASP A 184 0.68 -22.55 -7.87
N GLY A 185 1.05 -21.81 -6.81
CA GLY A 185 2.09 -22.20 -5.86
C GLY A 185 3.54 -22.06 -6.35
N ASN A 186 3.75 -21.64 -7.60
CA ASN A 186 5.08 -21.32 -8.13
C ASN A 186 5.42 -19.87 -7.88
N ILE A 187 6.66 -19.60 -7.48
CA ILE A 187 7.14 -18.24 -7.26
C ILE A 187 8.14 -17.89 -8.37
N THR A 188 7.83 -16.85 -9.14
CA THR A 188 8.76 -16.22 -10.06
C THR A 188 9.07 -14.80 -9.60
N SER A 189 10.22 -14.26 -10.00
CA SER A 189 10.59 -12.91 -9.60
C SER A 189 11.46 -12.21 -10.63
N THR A 190 11.36 -10.88 -10.70
CA THR A 190 12.11 -10.05 -11.64
C THR A 190 12.36 -8.67 -11.04
N ILE A 191 13.59 -8.15 -11.21
CA ILE A 191 13.89 -6.76 -10.86
C ILE A 191 13.35 -5.87 -11.98
N ILE A 192 12.41 -4.99 -11.65
CA ILE A 192 11.71 -4.16 -12.65
C ILE A 192 12.37 -2.79 -12.82
N ALA A 193 13.13 -2.35 -11.82
CA ALA A 193 13.93 -1.14 -11.86
C ALA A 193 15.19 -1.36 -11.05
N ASP A 194 16.37 -1.19 -11.66
CA ASP A 194 17.66 -1.44 -11.04
C ASP A 194 18.59 -0.24 -11.26
N TYR A 195 19.02 0.38 -10.17
CA TYR A 195 19.93 1.50 -10.17
C TYR A 195 21.21 1.23 -9.37
N ARG A 196 21.51 -0.04 -9.05
CA ARG A 196 22.71 -0.40 -8.28
C ARG A 196 24.01 0.02 -8.98
N ASP A 197 24.04 -0.09 -10.31
CA ASP A 197 25.18 0.32 -11.14
C ASP A 197 25.09 1.76 -11.64
N HIS A 198 24.11 2.54 -11.17
CA HIS A 198 23.95 3.92 -11.61
C HIS A 198 25.08 4.81 -11.01
N PRO A 199 25.63 5.80 -11.74
CA PRO A 199 26.64 6.74 -11.22
C PRO A 199 26.27 7.55 -9.96
N LEU A 200 25.02 7.46 -9.49
CA LEU A 200 24.56 8.10 -8.25
C LEU A 200 24.30 7.09 -7.12
N ALA A 201 24.44 5.78 -7.35
CA ALA A 201 24.19 4.73 -6.37
C ALA A 201 25.06 4.87 -5.12
N GLU A 202 26.31 5.30 -5.29
CA GLU A 202 27.23 5.59 -4.19
C GLU A 202 26.99 6.95 -3.51
N LYS A 203 26.25 7.85 -4.18
CA LYS A 203 26.05 9.24 -3.71
C LYS A 203 24.71 9.44 -3.00
N HIS A 204 23.78 8.53 -3.21
CA HIS A 204 22.42 8.63 -2.72
C HIS A 204 21.91 7.29 -2.26
N ASP A 205 21.50 7.27 -1.00
CA ASP A 205 20.93 6.07 -0.37
C ASP A 205 19.47 5.83 -0.75
N SER A 206 18.88 6.61 -1.67
CA SER A 206 17.53 6.37 -2.17
C SER A 206 17.44 6.81 -3.61
N LEU A 207 17.36 5.84 -4.50
CA LEU A 207 17.31 6.07 -5.94
C LEU A 207 15.97 5.70 -6.56
N VAL A 208 15.31 4.64 -6.09
CA VAL A 208 14.05 4.16 -6.64
C VAL A 208 13.13 3.65 -5.56
N ILE A 209 11.86 4.03 -5.65
CA ILE A 209 10.80 3.53 -4.77
C ILE A 209 9.78 2.74 -5.59
N ASN A 210 9.09 1.82 -4.93
CA ASN A 210 7.86 1.22 -5.41
C ASN A 210 6.80 2.33 -5.45
N GLY A 211 6.16 2.50 -6.61
CA GLY A 211 4.98 3.34 -6.74
C GLY A 211 3.77 2.56 -6.25
N ASP A 212 3.32 1.59 -7.07
CA ASP A 212 2.31 0.64 -6.65
C ASP A 212 2.22 -0.58 -7.59
N ILE A 213 1.27 -1.48 -7.28
CA ILE A 213 0.83 -2.57 -8.15
C ILE A 213 -0.71 -2.63 -8.16
N GLU A 214 -1.29 -2.87 -9.33
CA GLU A 214 -2.74 -2.89 -9.58
C GLU A 214 -3.08 -4.01 -10.58
N ILE A 215 -4.24 -4.65 -10.44
CA ILE A 215 -4.78 -5.54 -11.49
C ILE A 215 -5.84 -4.79 -12.28
N PHE A 216 -5.74 -4.80 -13.60
CA PHE A 216 -6.74 -4.23 -14.49
C PHE A 216 -6.86 -5.10 -15.74
N ASN A 217 -8.10 -5.46 -16.12
CA ASN A 217 -8.39 -6.34 -17.25
C ASN A 217 -7.58 -7.65 -17.26
N GLY A 218 -7.39 -8.26 -16.07
CA GLY A 218 -6.62 -9.49 -15.91
C GLY A 218 -5.10 -9.34 -16.11
N GLN A 219 -4.60 -8.11 -16.24
CA GLN A 219 -3.18 -7.81 -16.34
C GLN A 219 -2.68 -7.16 -15.06
N VAL A 220 -1.41 -7.40 -14.74
CA VAL A 220 -0.77 -6.84 -13.54
C VAL A 220 0.04 -5.62 -13.95
N HIS A 221 -0.36 -4.46 -13.45
CA HIS A 221 0.25 -3.18 -13.73
C HIS A 221 1.13 -2.79 -12.56
N MET A 222 2.35 -2.33 -12.84
CA MET A 222 3.34 -2.03 -11.79
C MET A 222 4.14 -0.79 -12.12
N MET A 223 4.32 0.09 -11.13
CA MET A 223 5.11 1.31 -11.28
C MET A 223 6.25 1.39 -10.27
N ALA A 224 7.42 1.80 -10.75
CA ALA A 224 8.58 2.16 -9.93
C ALA A 224 9.03 3.59 -10.29
N ILE A 225 9.49 4.34 -9.30
CA ILE A 225 9.81 5.77 -9.48
C ILE A 225 11.24 6.04 -9.02
N ALA A 226 12.07 6.51 -9.95
CA ALA A 226 13.41 6.96 -9.63
C ALA A 226 13.36 8.35 -8.97
N THR A 227 13.62 8.44 -7.67
CA THR A 227 13.34 9.64 -6.86
C THR A 227 14.31 10.81 -7.10
N LYS A 228 15.46 10.55 -7.72
CA LYS A 228 16.51 11.55 -8.01
C LYS A 228 16.49 12.08 -9.45
N PHE A 229 16.10 11.23 -10.40
CA PHE A 229 15.99 11.58 -11.82
C PHE A 229 14.56 11.85 -12.25
N PHE A 230 13.62 11.53 -11.36
CA PHE A 230 12.20 11.63 -11.58
C PHE A 230 11.76 10.88 -12.85
N GLU A 231 12.25 9.64 -12.97
CA GLU A 231 11.88 8.70 -14.02
C GLU A 231 10.78 7.78 -13.48
N VAL A 232 9.70 7.61 -14.25
CA VAL A 232 8.67 6.62 -13.96
C VAL A 232 8.90 5.42 -14.86
N THR A 233 9.06 4.25 -14.26
CA THR A 233 9.09 2.97 -14.95
C THR A 233 7.74 2.30 -14.74
N TYR A 234 7.07 1.96 -15.84
CA TYR A 234 5.77 1.31 -15.84
C TYR A 234 5.84 0.02 -16.66
N TYR A 235 5.51 -1.11 -16.04
CA TYR A 235 5.41 -2.40 -16.71
C TYR A 235 3.99 -2.94 -16.61
N ILE A 236 3.64 -3.75 -17.61
CA ILE A 236 2.50 -4.66 -17.58
C ILE A 236 3.06 -6.08 -17.58
N TYR A 237 2.61 -6.90 -16.64
CA TYR A 237 2.85 -8.33 -16.59
C TYR A 237 1.56 -9.07 -16.98
N SER A 238 1.68 -9.92 -18.00
CA SER A 238 0.59 -10.72 -18.54
C SER A 238 1.21 -11.89 -19.31
N ASP A 239 0.62 -13.07 -19.22
CA ASP A 239 1.10 -14.30 -19.90
C ASP A 239 2.59 -14.60 -19.64
N ASN A 240 3.03 -14.46 -18.39
CA ASN A 240 4.43 -14.63 -17.97
C ASN A 240 5.44 -13.70 -18.69
N ALA A 241 4.98 -12.59 -19.26
CA ALA A 241 5.81 -11.65 -20.00
C ALA A 241 5.69 -10.23 -19.45
N PHE A 242 6.81 -9.50 -19.43
CA PHE A 242 6.87 -8.09 -19.04
C PHE A 242 6.91 -7.20 -20.28
N THR A 243 5.99 -6.23 -20.34
CA THR A 243 5.96 -5.20 -21.38
C THR A 243 6.17 -3.83 -20.76
N LYS A 244 7.30 -3.18 -21.08
CA LYS A 244 7.58 -1.80 -20.63
C LYS A 244 6.67 -0.83 -21.39
N GLN A 245 5.98 0.02 -20.65
CA GLN A 245 5.16 1.08 -21.21
C GLN A 245 5.96 2.36 -21.41
N ASP A 246 5.56 3.14 -22.41
CA ASP A 246 6.06 4.50 -22.60
C ASP A 246 5.51 5.41 -21.50
N THR A 247 6.40 6.10 -20.79
CA THR A 247 6.05 6.99 -19.68
C THR A 247 6.50 8.43 -19.94
N SER A 248 6.90 8.78 -21.17
CA SER A 248 7.44 10.11 -21.49
C SER A 248 6.45 11.26 -21.24
N TYR A 249 5.16 10.94 -21.16
CA TYR A 249 4.06 11.89 -20.94
C TYR A 249 3.66 12.02 -19.46
N LEU A 250 4.20 11.19 -18.57
CA LEU A 250 3.94 11.26 -17.15
C LEU A 250 4.73 12.41 -16.52
N ASN A 251 4.10 13.16 -15.62
CA ASN A 251 4.83 14.16 -14.85
C ASN A 251 5.84 13.48 -13.93
N LYS A 252 6.97 14.16 -13.79
CA LYS A 252 8.13 13.73 -13.03
C LYS A 252 7.95 13.86 -11.50
N ASP A 253 7.01 14.67 -11.03
CA ASP A 253 6.76 14.89 -9.59
C ASP A 253 5.89 13.80 -8.92
N THR A 254 6.22 12.53 -9.12
CA THR A 254 5.46 11.38 -8.61
C THR A 254 6.12 10.69 -7.41
N LYS A 255 6.46 11.42 -6.34
CA LYS A 255 6.93 10.76 -5.10
C LYS A 255 5.75 10.22 -4.30
N ASN A 256 5.89 9.01 -3.76
CA ASN A 256 4.84 8.29 -3.01
C ASN A 256 3.53 8.22 -3.79
N ALA A 257 3.60 7.73 -5.02
CA ALA A 257 2.47 7.70 -5.92
C ALA A 257 1.63 6.44 -5.69
N LYS A 258 0.33 6.60 -5.46
CA LYS A 258 -0.66 5.54 -5.63
C LYS A 258 -1.30 5.68 -7.00
N PHE A 259 -1.61 4.57 -7.65
CA PHE A 259 -2.30 4.62 -8.93
C PHE A 259 -3.37 3.57 -9.05
N PHE A 260 -4.30 3.83 -9.95
CA PHE A 260 -5.28 2.85 -10.42
C PHE A 260 -5.55 3.13 -11.90
N ILE A 261 -6.18 2.17 -12.57
CA ILE A 261 -6.49 2.25 -14.00
C ILE A 261 -7.99 2.08 -14.19
N GLN A 262 -8.57 2.96 -14.99
CA GLN A 262 -10.00 2.92 -15.34
C GLN A 262 -10.16 3.47 -16.76
N ASP A 263 -10.91 2.78 -17.63
CA ASP A 263 -11.27 3.28 -18.97
C ASP A 263 -10.10 3.80 -19.84
N ASN A 264 -8.93 3.16 -19.73
CA ASN A 264 -7.67 3.58 -20.36
C ASN A 264 -7.05 4.87 -19.79
N GLU A 265 -7.54 5.34 -18.66
CA GLU A 265 -6.95 6.40 -17.88
C GLU A 265 -6.07 5.83 -16.78
N LEU A 266 -4.82 6.30 -16.74
CA LEU A 266 -3.91 6.07 -15.63
C LEU A 266 -4.09 7.22 -14.65
N ASN A 267 -4.61 6.91 -13.48
CA ASN A 267 -4.87 7.87 -12.43
C ASN A 267 -3.75 7.77 -11.39
N ILE A 268 -2.95 8.83 -11.25
CA ILE A 268 -1.82 8.87 -10.33
C ILE A 268 -2.07 9.92 -9.27
N SER A 269 -2.22 9.47 -8.03
CA SER A 269 -2.24 10.31 -6.85
C SER A 269 -0.86 10.37 -6.22
N THR A 270 -0.39 11.57 -5.91
CA THR A 270 0.89 11.79 -5.23
C THR A 270 0.67 12.70 -4.03
N MET A 271 1.49 12.54 -2.99
CA MET A 271 1.40 13.38 -1.81
C MET A 271 2.76 14.04 -1.52
N SER A 272 2.76 15.37 -1.51
CA SER A 272 3.98 16.16 -1.24
C SER A 272 3.84 16.99 0.03
N LEU A 273 4.90 17.03 0.84
CA LEU A 273 4.99 17.94 1.98
C LEU A 273 5.63 19.26 1.50
N LYS A 274 4.91 20.37 1.55
CA LYS A 274 5.44 21.71 1.26
C LYS A 274 5.09 22.64 2.41
N TYR A 275 6.06 23.39 2.92
CA TYR A 275 5.86 24.36 4.01
C TYR A 275 5.16 23.79 5.27
N GLY A 276 5.34 22.50 5.55
CA GLY A 276 4.67 21.82 6.67
C GLY A 276 3.25 21.34 6.39
N PHE A 277 2.74 21.49 5.17
CA PHE A 277 1.41 21.02 4.76
C PHE A 277 1.49 19.90 3.71
N LEU A 278 0.52 18.99 3.73
CA LEU A 278 0.39 17.94 2.72
C LEU A 278 -0.44 18.46 1.54
N PHE A 279 0.12 18.31 0.34
CA PHE A 279 -0.50 18.68 -0.93
C PHE A 279 -0.68 17.42 -1.76
N PRO A 280 -1.88 16.81 -1.76
CA PRO A 280 -2.21 15.79 -2.74
C PRO A 280 -2.24 16.41 -4.15
N THR A 281 -1.70 15.68 -5.11
CA THR A 281 -1.81 16.00 -6.53
C THR A 281 -2.33 14.77 -7.26
N PHE A 282 -3.43 14.94 -7.97
CA PHE A 282 -3.99 13.94 -8.85
C PHE A 282 -3.64 14.30 -10.28
N ASN A 283 -3.11 13.33 -10.98
CA ASN A 283 -2.81 13.45 -12.38
C ASN A 283 -3.55 12.33 -13.10
N ILE A 284 -4.36 12.71 -14.08
CA ILE A 284 -5.08 11.77 -14.92
C ILE A 284 -4.41 11.80 -16.28
N TYR A 285 -4.03 10.63 -16.80
CA TYR A 285 -3.39 10.50 -18.10
C TYR A 285 -4.15 9.52 -18.98
N ASN A 286 -4.36 9.89 -20.23
CA ASN A 286 -4.87 8.98 -21.23
C ASN A 286 -3.73 8.10 -21.76
N THR A 287 -3.81 6.79 -21.53
CA THR A 287 -2.75 5.84 -21.89
C THR A 287 -2.65 5.57 -23.39
N ILE A 288 -3.74 5.75 -24.14
CA ILE A 288 -3.80 5.57 -25.60
C ILE A 288 -3.18 6.77 -26.30
N LEU A 289 -3.63 7.98 -25.95
CA LEU A 289 -3.19 9.23 -26.55
C LEU A 289 -1.82 9.68 -26.03
N LYS A 290 -1.34 9.07 -24.93
CA LYS A 290 -0.08 9.42 -24.26
C LYS A 290 -0.04 10.90 -23.88
N THR A 291 -1.13 11.37 -23.29
CA THR A 291 -1.29 12.77 -22.90
C THR A 291 -1.79 12.88 -21.48
N LYS A 292 -1.33 13.91 -20.78
CA LYS A 292 -1.94 14.31 -19.51
C LYS A 292 -3.29 14.97 -19.79
N THR A 293 -4.35 14.41 -19.22
CA THR A 293 -5.72 14.93 -19.35
C THR A 293 -5.97 16.02 -18.32
N TYR A 294 -5.70 15.75 -17.04
CA TYR A 294 -6.01 16.65 -15.94
C TYR A 294 -4.93 16.69 -14.84
N THR A 295 -4.87 17.82 -14.13
CA THR A 295 -4.19 17.95 -12.83
C THR A 295 -5.17 18.52 -11.83
N ILE A 296 -5.34 17.87 -10.68
CA ILE A 296 -6.09 18.41 -9.56
C ILE A 296 -5.13 18.51 -8.38
N THR A 297 -5.00 19.69 -7.80
CA THR A 297 -4.18 19.90 -6.60
C THR A 297 -5.05 20.56 -5.54
N SER A 298 -4.99 20.04 -4.32
CA SER A 298 -5.68 20.61 -3.16
C SER A 298 -4.69 20.86 -2.03
N VAL A 299 -4.99 21.82 -1.15
CA VAL A 299 -4.22 22.08 0.07
C VAL A 299 -4.93 21.42 1.23
N ILE A 300 -4.33 20.39 1.80
CA ILE A 300 -4.90 19.65 2.92
C ILE A 300 -4.27 20.11 4.24
N PHE A 301 -5.09 20.56 5.20
CA PHE A 301 -4.67 20.87 6.57
C PHE A 301 -5.13 19.78 7.54
N ASN A 302 -4.21 18.87 7.92
CA ASN A 302 -4.36 17.75 8.88
C ASN A 302 -5.43 16.68 8.54
N ASN A 303 -5.22 15.71 7.62
CA ASN A 303 -6.29 14.78 7.20
C ASN A 303 -5.97 13.42 6.59
N TYR A 304 -7.01 12.58 6.66
CA TYR A 304 -7.27 11.33 5.94
C TYR A 304 -7.51 11.52 4.44
N PHE A 305 -7.17 10.47 3.70
CA PHE A 305 -7.20 10.42 2.24
C PHE A 305 -7.75 9.06 1.81
N TYR A 306 -8.80 9.05 0.99
CA TYR A 306 -9.37 7.83 0.45
C TYR A 306 -9.66 8.01 -1.04
N ILE A 307 -9.22 7.05 -1.84
CA ILE A 307 -9.52 6.94 -3.27
C ILE A 307 -10.26 5.63 -3.43
N ASP A 308 -11.40 5.68 -4.10
CA ASP A 308 -12.16 4.51 -4.53
C ASP A 308 -12.54 4.72 -5.98
N ALA A 309 -12.33 3.71 -6.81
CA ALA A 309 -12.74 3.72 -8.19
C ALA A 309 -13.81 2.64 -8.35
N THR A 310 -14.93 3.03 -8.93
CA THR A 310 -15.93 2.11 -9.48
C THR A 310 -15.81 2.13 -10.99
N ASP A 311 -16.38 1.14 -11.69
CA ASP A 311 -16.40 1.06 -13.15
C ASP A 311 -16.80 2.39 -13.83
N ASP A 312 -17.65 3.18 -13.18
CA ASP A 312 -18.25 4.39 -13.78
C ASP A 312 -17.81 5.71 -13.12
N ALA A 313 -17.05 5.66 -12.02
CA ALA A 313 -16.69 6.87 -11.28
C ALA A 313 -15.45 6.70 -10.41
N LEU A 314 -14.59 7.71 -10.43
CA LEU A 314 -13.62 7.97 -9.38
C LEU A 314 -14.30 8.70 -8.22
N HIS A 315 -14.13 8.18 -7.02
CA HIS A 315 -14.48 8.80 -5.77
C HIS A 315 -13.21 9.19 -5.04
N LEU A 316 -12.94 10.49 -5.03
CA LEU A 316 -11.94 11.03 -4.13
C LEU A 316 -12.60 11.57 -2.87
N LEU A 317 -12.16 11.07 -1.72
CA LEU A 317 -12.52 11.59 -0.41
C LEU A 317 -11.29 12.25 0.21
N ILE A 318 -11.32 13.59 0.27
CA ILE A 318 -10.38 14.37 1.06
C ILE A 318 -11.14 14.95 2.23
N TYR A 319 -10.75 14.58 3.45
CA TYR A 319 -11.29 15.21 4.65
C TYR A 319 -10.47 16.43 5.06
N SER A 320 -11.02 17.33 5.87
CA SER A 320 -10.35 18.47 6.52
C SER A 320 -10.71 18.65 8.00
N LYS A 321 -10.01 18.05 8.98
CA LYS A 321 -10.24 18.12 10.44
C LYS A 321 -10.27 19.55 10.96
N ASN A 322 -9.40 20.42 10.43
CA ASN A 322 -9.38 21.85 10.79
C ASN A 322 -10.53 22.66 10.15
N LYS A 323 -11.22 22.13 9.13
CA LYS A 323 -12.29 22.84 8.39
C LYS A 323 -13.65 22.14 8.45
N GLY A 324 -13.73 20.91 8.98
CA GLY A 324 -14.92 20.06 8.93
C GLY A 324 -15.47 19.93 7.50
N SER A 325 -14.60 19.75 6.50
CA SER A 325 -15.03 19.75 5.08
C SER A 325 -14.59 18.47 4.38
N LEU A 326 -15.55 17.83 3.71
CA LEU A 326 -15.32 16.73 2.78
C LEU A 326 -15.26 17.28 1.37
N TYR A 327 -14.19 16.95 0.63
CA TYR A 327 -14.18 17.17 -0.81
C TYR A 327 -14.48 15.83 -1.46
N TYR A 328 -15.67 15.74 -2.06
CA TYR A 328 -16.06 14.67 -2.96
C TYR A 328 -15.77 15.13 -4.39
N ILE A 329 -14.79 14.51 -5.04
CA ILE A 329 -14.57 14.71 -6.47
C ILE A 329 -15.12 13.49 -7.18
N ASN A 330 -16.21 13.68 -7.92
CA ASN A 330 -16.73 12.73 -8.89
C ASN A 330 -16.24 13.19 -10.26
N THR A 331 -15.29 12.45 -10.84
CA THR A 331 -14.91 12.66 -12.23
C THR A 331 -15.83 11.80 -13.08
N LYS A 332 -16.83 12.44 -13.69
CA LYS A 332 -17.65 11.85 -14.75
C LYS A 332 -16.89 11.78 -16.06
#